data_AF-A0A928CF63-F1
#
_entry.id   AF-A0A928CF63-F1
#
_cell.length_a   1.000
_cell.length_b   1.000
_cell.length_c   1.000
_cell.angle_alpha   90.00
_cell.angle_beta   90.00
_cell.angle_gamma   90.00
#
_symmetry.space_group_name_H-M   'P 1'
#
loop_
_entity.id
_entity.type
_entity.pdbx_description
1 polymer ?
#
loop_
_entity_poly.entity_id
_entity_poly.type
_entity_poly.pdbx_seq_one_letter_code
_entity_poly.pdbx_strand_id
1 'polypeptide(L)'
;MANYRDSQKINFSKAEENRFRQLFNDWAKSIEGYNRNRLGDQLKIVEVWDSPIYRGLIKTQYDSRTLENTYERVGGRKFPPKTISSESQINRWSFNIYPNSFANNDKSFSVPGSQYITACHTCSATGKVTCSKCGGKGTIERAEKYTKTCETCGGKGELYDGTYTTQELEYYNSPEGVKTRYVTKTHTRYKTCYQCNRSGKVEGIKYVTETCPTCIGSGRVTCPTCIGDKELVRFWKLSCSHYFKTHVDYCFPSQIPSDEVPKIIKLFNNSTPWQVIEKLNIDKENFDKNDLASRPIVGSMLSRLPNRIDHPSNTVVCFNLLEACECEAKTVVYEVDRKRYTCLLLGSDWKLITVTSPVSDHMDDLKDKVNHYCSMRRFGKAWSVLQKVNKFPQAGSKEAYMQEQLEERMSLMARFGANLAIVLCCILLAPLIYTLYESGFYAPWTDWLIDKFDNTSIGMLMMSLIFVMYCSMKDCKKNLPKFAYKVASPLRRFIRGFIVGIWNFIIFTAFAILLTYIGITALACKVLFLAFTIVMMIVIIIVGLF
;
A
#
# COMPACT_ATOMS: atom_id res chain seq x y z
N MET A 1 37.38 37.64 -15.49
CA MET A 1 37.24 36.31 -14.83
C MET A 1 36.71 36.56 -13.43
N ALA A 2 35.86 35.69 -12.90
CA ALA A 2 35.42 35.81 -11.51
C ALA A 2 36.62 35.66 -10.56
N ASN A 3 36.69 36.46 -9.51
CA ASN A 3 37.72 36.35 -8.48
C ASN A 3 37.25 35.33 -7.43
N TYR A 4 37.66 34.08 -7.57
CA TYR A 4 37.46 33.05 -6.55
C TYR A 4 38.36 33.32 -5.35
N ARG A 5 37.82 33.23 -4.14
CA ARG A 5 38.52 33.56 -2.88
C ARG A 5 38.84 32.29 -2.11
N ASP A 6 40.10 32.15 -1.72
CA ASP A 6 40.54 31.08 -0.82
C ASP A 6 40.03 31.30 0.61
N SER A 7 39.97 30.21 1.38
CA SER A 7 39.70 30.27 2.81
C SER A 7 40.76 31.07 3.55
N GLN A 8 40.34 32.07 4.33
CA GLN A 8 41.24 32.92 5.11
C GLN A 8 40.92 32.83 6.60
N LYS A 9 41.95 32.68 7.43
CA LYS A 9 41.78 32.70 8.88
C LYS A 9 41.45 34.12 9.33
N ILE A 10 40.37 34.26 10.08
CA ILE A 10 39.90 35.53 10.62
C ILE A 10 39.72 35.42 12.14
N ASN A 11 39.59 36.56 12.80
CA ASN A 11 39.17 36.62 14.19
C ASN A 11 37.79 37.26 14.26
N PHE A 12 36.89 36.71 15.07
CA PHE A 12 35.64 37.40 15.37
C PHE A 12 35.91 38.68 16.16
N SER A 13 35.20 39.74 15.78
CA SER A 13 35.01 40.88 16.68
C SER A 13 34.26 40.44 17.94
N LYS A 14 34.30 41.25 19.01
CA LYS A 14 33.62 40.89 20.25
C LYS A 14 32.10 40.74 20.08
N ALA A 15 31.50 41.56 19.23
CA ALA A 15 30.08 41.49 18.90
C ALA A 15 29.73 40.20 18.15
N GLU A 16 30.56 39.82 17.17
CA GLU A 16 30.42 38.57 16.42
C GLU A 16 30.58 37.33 17.29
N GLU A 17 31.56 37.32 18.19
CA GLU A 17 31.74 36.26 19.17
C GLU A 17 30.48 36.09 20.03
N ASN A 18 29.96 37.19 20.57
CA ASN A 18 28.76 37.16 21.41
C ASN A 18 27.54 36.66 20.61
N ARG A 19 27.36 37.12 19.37
CA ARG A 19 26.30 36.65 18.46
C ARG A 19 26.42 35.14 18.20
N PHE A 20 27.64 34.65 17.95
CA PHE A 20 27.89 33.22 17.70
C PHE A 20 27.55 32.36 18.92
N ARG A 21 27.96 32.78 20.11
CA ARG A 21 27.64 32.08 21.36
C ARG A 21 26.14 32.05 21.62
N GLN A 22 25.45 33.17 21.42
CA GLN A 22 24.00 33.25 21.55
C GLN A 22 23.29 32.32 20.55
N LEU A 23 23.72 32.30 19.30
CA LEU A 23 23.20 31.40 18.27
C LEU A 23 23.33 29.92 18.68
N PHE A 24 24.47 29.53 19.27
CA PHE A 24 24.68 28.19 19.81
C PHE A 24 23.79 27.87 21.02
N ASN A 25 23.57 28.84 21.91
CA ASN A 25 22.67 28.68 23.06
C ASN A 25 21.22 28.47 22.58
N ASP A 26 20.76 29.29 21.64
CA ASP A 26 19.41 29.21 21.07
C ASP A 26 19.21 27.90 20.32
N TRP A 27 20.20 27.49 19.52
CA TRP A 27 20.21 26.19 18.86
C TRP A 27 20.14 25.02 19.86
N ALA A 28 20.99 25.00 20.89
CA ALA A 28 20.99 23.96 21.90
C ALA A 28 19.65 23.89 22.67
N LYS A 29 19.06 25.05 22.99
CA LYS A 29 17.76 25.16 23.66
C LYS A 29 16.59 24.69 22.79
N SER A 30 16.71 24.82 21.47
CA SER A 30 15.69 24.35 20.53
C SER A 30 15.57 22.83 20.45
N ILE A 31 16.57 22.08 20.95
CA ILE A 31 16.62 20.62 20.85
C ILE A 31 15.97 19.98 22.07
N GLU A 32 14.79 19.41 21.85
CA GLU A 32 14.03 18.77 22.91
C GLU A 32 14.77 17.54 23.47
N GLY A 33 15.04 17.53 24.78
CA GLY A 33 15.74 16.44 25.46
C GLY A 33 17.25 16.64 25.62
N TYR A 34 17.82 17.74 25.10
CA TYR A 34 19.17 18.16 25.41
C TYR A 34 19.18 19.11 26.61
N ASN A 35 19.92 18.78 27.67
CA ASN A 35 19.85 19.51 28.94
C ASN A 35 20.85 20.68 29.08
N ARG A 36 21.81 20.82 28.14
CA ARG A 36 22.84 21.87 28.21
C ARG A 36 22.41 23.08 27.39
N ASN A 37 21.51 23.88 27.95
CA ASN A 37 20.89 25.02 27.26
C ASN A 37 21.84 26.22 27.04
N ARG A 38 23.03 26.20 27.66
CA ARG A 38 24.06 27.26 27.57
C ARG A 38 25.36 26.76 26.94
N LEU A 39 25.25 26.00 25.86
CA LEU A 39 26.40 25.40 25.19
C LEU A 39 27.38 26.43 24.62
N GLY A 40 26.86 27.55 24.11
CA GLY A 40 27.62 28.69 23.62
C GLY A 40 28.48 29.37 24.69
N ASP A 41 28.08 29.31 25.95
CA ASP A 41 28.86 29.86 27.06
C ASP A 41 30.01 28.92 27.47
N GLN A 42 29.82 27.61 27.24
CA GLN A 42 30.76 26.56 27.62
C GLN A 42 31.82 26.28 26.54
N LEU A 43 31.54 26.62 25.28
CA LEU A 43 32.46 26.36 24.19
C LEU A 43 33.65 27.33 24.20
N LYS A 44 34.79 26.82 23.76
CA LYS A 44 35.98 27.61 23.47
C LYS A 44 36.15 27.68 21.95
N ILE A 45 36.08 28.89 21.38
CA ILE A 45 36.38 29.10 19.96
C ILE A 45 37.89 28.91 19.77
N VAL A 46 38.28 28.02 18.86
CA VAL A 46 39.69 27.71 18.58
C VAL A 46 40.13 28.47 17.34
N GLU A 47 39.37 28.36 16.24
CA GLU A 47 39.67 29.03 14.98
C GLU A 47 38.39 29.46 14.26
N VAL A 48 38.49 30.55 13.50
CA VAL A 48 37.44 31.01 12.59
C VAL A 48 38.07 31.22 11.23
N TRP A 49 37.39 30.74 10.20
CA TRP A 49 37.81 30.86 8.81
C TRP A 49 36.69 31.48 8.00
N ASP A 50 36.99 32.54 7.27
CA ASP A 50 36.12 33.03 6.19
C ASP A 50 36.33 32.11 4.99
N SER A 51 35.33 31.31 4.71
CA SER A 51 35.47 30.05 3.98
C SER A 51 34.27 29.88 3.06
N PRO A 52 34.22 30.59 1.92
CA PRO A 52 33.12 30.49 0.99
C PRO A 52 32.95 29.06 0.50
N ILE A 53 31.71 28.66 0.26
CA ILE A 53 31.40 27.37 -0.36
C ILE A 53 31.03 27.64 -1.80
N TYR A 54 31.63 26.87 -2.70
CA TYR A 54 31.31 26.95 -4.12
C TYR A 54 30.43 25.78 -4.54
N ARG A 55 29.46 26.08 -5.39
CA ARG A 55 28.57 25.09 -6.02
C ARG A 55 28.65 25.24 -7.52
N GLY A 56 29.04 24.19 -8.20
CA GLY A 56 28.99 24.09 -9.65
C GLY A 56 27.70 23.39 -10.06
N LEU A 57 26.97 23.97 -11.01
CA LEU A 57 25.78 23.37 -11.60
C LEU A 57 26.00 23.25 -13.10
N ILE A 58 25.76 22.07 -13.65
CA ILE A 58 25.64 21.90 -15.09
C ILE A 58 24.21 21.51 -15.42
N LYS A 59 23.54 22.37 -16.17
CA LYS A 59 22.21 22.13 -16.71
C LYS A 59 22.33 21.72 -18.17
N THR A 60 21.93 20.50 -18.49
CA THR A 60 22.09 19.89 -19.81
C THR A 60 20.74 19.72 -20.47
N GLN A 61 20.58 20.24 -21.69
CA GLN A 61 19.40 19.97 -22.52
C GLN A 61 19.66 18.76 -23.40
N TYR A 62 18.75 17.79 -23.33
CA TYR A 62 18.76 16.57 -24.11
C TYR A 62 17.66 16.60 -25.18
N ASP A 63 17.94 15.91 -26.29
CA ASP A 63 16.99 15.54 -27.34
C ASP A 63 17.07 14.03 -27.55
N SER A 64 16.00 13.32 -27.22
CA SER A 64 15.87 11.88 -27.43
C SER A 64 14.89 11.63 -28.56
N ARG A 65 15.29 10.81 -29.53
CA ARG A 65 14.49 10.54 -30.73
C ARG A 65 14.27 9.06 -30.94
N THR A 66 13.01 8.66 -30.96
CA THR A 66 12.59 7.28 -31.26
C THR A 66 11.81 7.23 -32.56
N LEU A 67 12.10 6.21 -33.36
CA LEU A 67 11.39 5.95 -34.60
C LEU A 67 10.53 4.71 -34.40
N GLU A 68 9.23 4.84 -34.67
CA GLU A 68 8.29 3.73 -34.57
C GLU A 68 7.50 3.59 -35.88
N ASN A 69 7.22 2.35 -36.26
CA ASN A 69 6.37 2.08 -37.40
C ASN A 69 4.92 1.98 -36.91
N THR A 70 4.06 2.88 -37.39
CA THR A 70 2.68 2.98 -36.89
C THR A 70 1.66 3.03 -38.02
N TYR A 71 0.38 2.95 -37.64
CA TYR A 71 -0.75 2.86 -38.54
C TYR A 71 -1.82 3.90 -38.17
N GLU A 72 -2.35 4.59 -39.17
CA GLU A 72 -3.52 5.46 -39.02
C GLU A 72 -4.57 5.14 -40.09
N ARG A 73 -5.77 5.69 -39.93
CA ARG A 73 -6.85 5.55 -40.92
C ARG A 73 -6.56 6.40 -42.14
N VAL A 74 -6.92 5.88 -43.32
CA VAL A 74 -6.76 6.57 -44.62
C VAL A 74 -7.60 7.84 -44.66
N GLY A 75 -8.85 7.77 -44.17
CA GLY A 75 -9.73 8.94 -44.04
C GLY A 75 -9.94 9.72 -45.36
N GLY A 76 -9.86 9.03 -46.50
CA GLY A 76 -10.01 9.64 -47.84
C GLY A 76 -8.86 10.55 -48.29
N ARG A 77 -7.74 10.63 -47.55
CA ARG A 77 -6.59 11.46 -47.92
C ARG A 77 -5.80 10.81 -49.05
N LYS A 78 -5.33 11.60 -50.01
CA LYS A 78 -4.33 11.17 -50.99
C LYS A 78 -2.95 11.28 -50.37
N PHE A 79 -2.17 10.20 -50.41
CA PHE A 79 -0.80 10.17 -49.91
C PHE A 79 0.19 10.32 -51.08
N PRO A 80 1.28 11.07 -50.89
CA PRO A 80 2.35 11.12 -51.89
C PRO A 80 2.95 9.72 -52.09
N PRO A 81 3.58 9.46 -53.26
CA PRO A 81 4.25 8.18 -53.51
C PRO A 81 5.32 7.92 -52.46
N LYS A 82 5.40 6.67 -52.01
CA LYS A 82 6.37 6.21 -51.01
C LYS A 82 7.79 6.37 -51.55
N THR A 83 8.57 7.25 -50.93
CA THR A 83 9.99 7.44 -51.26
C THR A 83 10.92 6.77 -50.25
N ILE A 84 10.41 6.47 -49.04
CA ILE A 84 11.17 5.84 -47.94
C ILE A 84 10.59 4.46 -47.64
N SER A 85 11.41 3.42 -47.80
CA SER A 85 11.00 2.03 -47.66
C SER A 85 11.51 1.30 -46.42
N SER A 86 12.68 1.70 -45.90
CA SER A 86 13.27 1.11 -44.69
C SER A 86 13.64 2.17 -43.67
N GLU A 87 13.76 1.77 -42.39
CA GLU A 87 14.23 2.63 -41.32
C GLU A 87 15.65 3.16 -41.57
N SER A 88 16.52 2.36 -42.21
CA SER A 88 17.91 2.74 -42.53
C SER A 88 18.03 3.97 -43.44
N GLN A 89 16.98 4.31 -44.19
CA GLN A 89 16.93 5.50 -45.03
C GLN A 89 16.56 6.76 -44.26
N ILE A 90 16.13 6.64 -43.00
CA ILE A 90 15.68 7.76 -42.16
C ILE A 90 16.81 8.17 -41.22
N ASN A 91 17.44 9.31 -41.53
CA ASN A 91 18.29 9.97 -40.56
C ASN A 91 17.40 10.74 -39.55
N ARG A 92 17.25 10.19 -38.35
CA ARG A 92 16.44 10.78 -37.28
C ARG A 92 16.94 12.17 -36.86
N TRP A 93 18.21 12.47 -37.08
CA TRP A 93 18.86 13.72 -36.66
C TRP A 93 18.87 14.81 -37.72
N SER A 94 18.51 14.51 -38.98
CA SER A 94 18.41 15.54 -40.03
C SER A 94 17.20 16.47 -39.86
N PHE A 95 16.25 16.11 -38.99
CA PHE A 95 15.11 16.94 -38.66
C PHE A 95 15.54 18.07 -37.70
N ASN A 96 15.38 19.33 -38.12
CA ASN A 96 15.77 20.49 -37.32
C ASN A 96 14.68 20.84 -36.28
N ILE A 97 14.69 20.12 -35.14
CA ILE A 97 13.67 20.23 -34.07
C ILE A 97 14.33 20.55 -32.73
N TYR A 98 15.58 21.02 -32.75
CA TYR A 98 16.30 21.29 -31.53
C TYR A 98 15.65 22.45 -30.75
N PRO A 99 15.54 22.33 -29.42
CA PRO A 99 15.09 23.44 -28.59
C PRO A 99 16.15 24.54 -28.57
N ASN A 100 15.72 25.80 -28.54
CA ASN A 100 16.62 26.98 -28.42
C ASN A 100 16.79 27.45 -26.96
N SER A 101 16.04 26.84 -26.03
CA SER A 101 16.05 27.16 -24.61
C SER A 101 15.72 25.91 -23.80
N PHE A 102 16.06 25.89 -22.52
CA PHE A 102 15.73 24.77 -21.65
C PHE A 102 14.22 24.53 -21.61
N ALA A 103 13.79 23.34 -22.06
CA ALA A 103 12.39 23.00 -22.16
C ALA A 103 12.18 21.50 -22.01
N ASN A 104 11.07 21.15 -21.36
CA ASN A 104 10.53 19.80 -21.35
C ASN A 104 9.34 19.76 -22.30
N ASN A 105 9.44 19.02 -23.41
CA ASN A 105 8.31 18.83 -24.31
C ASN A 105 8.48 17.55 -25.13
N ASP A 106 7.35 16.95 -25.48
CA ASP A 106 7.29 15.81 -26.36
C ASP A 106 6.54 16.21 -27.63
N LYS A 107 7.12 15.89 -28.79
CA LYS A 107 6.51 16.11 -30.10
C LYS A 107 6.59 14.84 -30.91
N SER A 108 5.55 14.57 -31.68
CA SER A 108 5.60 13.48 -32.64
C SER A 108 5.01 13.91 -33.97
N PHE A 109 5.57 13.40 -35.05
CA PHE A 109 5.13 13.71 -36.41
C PHE A 109 5.41 12.54 -37.35
N SER A 110 4.67 12.52 -38.45
CA SER A 110 4.84 11.55 -39.53
C SER A 110 6.06 11.92 -40.37
N VAL A 111 6.98 10.98 -40.60
CA VAL A 111 8.14 11.19 -41.46
C VAL A 111 7.68 11.37 -42.92
N PRO A 112 7.92 12.54 -43.54
CA PRO A 112 7.51 12.78 -44.92
C PRO A 112 8.07 11.73 -45.90
N GLY A 113 7.24 11.23 -46.81
CA GLY A 113 7.63 10.23 -47.81
C GLY A 113 7.66 8.78 -47.30
N SER A 114 7.39 8.55 -46.01
CA SER A 114 7.27 7.22 -45.44
C SER A 114 5.85 6.63 -45.49
N GLN A 115 4.86 7.44 -45.83
CA GLN A 115 3.46 7.05 -45.84
C GLN A 115 3.17 6.14 -47.04
N TYR A 116 2.50 5.02 -46.79
CA TYR A 116 1.93 4.19 -47.85
C TYR A 116 0.70 3.44 -47.37
N ILE A 117 -0.17 3.14 -48.32
CA ILE A 117 -1.40 2.39 -48.06
C ILE A 117 -1.06 0.90 -48.00
N THR A 118 -1.55 0.23 -46.97
CA THR A 118 -1.45 -1.22 -46.81
C THR A 118 -2.79 -1.79 -46.38
N ALA A 119 -3.02 -3.06 -46.68
CA ALA A 119 -4.16 -3.80 -46.15
C ALA A 119 -4.19 -3.72 -44.62
N CYS A 120 -5.37 -3.50 -44.05
CA CYS A 120 -5.57 -3.51 -42.61
C CYS A 120 -5.20 -4.90 -42.06
N HIS A 121 -4.17 -4.97 -41.21
CA HIS A 121 -3.68 -6.22 -40.64
C HIS A 121 -4.70 -6.90 -39.71
N THR A 122 -5.64 -6.14 -39.12
CA THR A 122 -6.66 -6.68 -38.21
C THR A 122 -7.78 -7.43 -38.96
N CYS A 123 -8.16 -6.99 -40.16
CA CYS A 123 -9.26 -7.59 -40.93
C CYS A 123 -8.81 -8.17 -42.28
N SER A 124 -7.52 -8.15 -42.58
CA SER A 124 -6.93 -8.59 -43.85
C SER A 124 -7.66 -8.03 -45.06
N ALA A 125 -7.89 -6.72 -45.08
CA ALA A 125 -8.62 -5.98 -46.13
C ALA A 125 -10.10 -6.37 -46.34
N THR A 126 -10.72 -7.13 -45.44
CA THR A 126 -12.15 -7.46 -45.56
C THR A 126 -13.08 -6.37 -45.00
N GLY A 127 -12.55 -5.47 -44.16
CA GLY A 127 -13.31 -4.41 -43.48
C GLY A 127 -14.16 -4.90 -42.31
N LYS A 128 -14.22 -6.23 -42.09
CA LYS A 128 -15.00 -6.85 -41.02
C LYS A 128 -14.13 -7.84 -40.23
N VAL A 129 -14.41 -7.97 -38.95
CA VAL A 129 -13.77 -8.98 -38.08
C VAL A 129 -14.83 -9.89 -37.49
N THR A 130 -14.44 -11.11 -37.12
CA THR A 130 -15.34 -12.05 -36.44
C THR A 130 -15.85 -11.44 -35.15
N CYS A 131 -17.16 -11.50 -34.92
CA CYS A 131 -17.75 -10.97 -33.70
C CYS A 131 -17.28 -11.78 -32.50
N SER A 132 -16.56 -11.16 -31.57
CA SER A 132 -16.04 -11.82 -30.36
C SER A 132 -17.16 -12.34 -29.45
N LYS A 133 -18.33 -11.69 -29.45
CA LYS A 133 -19.47 -12.04 -28.59
C LYS A 133 -20.13 -13.37 -28.98
N CYS A 134 -20.21 -13.71 -30.27
CA CYS A 134 -20.81 -14.96 -30.75
C CYS A 134 -19.80 -15.92 -31.40
N GLY A 135 -18.52 -15.56 -31.46
CA GLY A 135 -17.49 -16.35 -32.13
C GLY A 135 -17.75 -16.57 -33.63
N GLY A 136 -18.51 -15.68 -34.27
CA GLY A 136 -18.89 -15.81 -35.68
C GLY A 136 -20.22 -16.51 -35.95
N LYS A 137 -20.88 -17.07 -34.93
CA LYS A 137 -22.13 -17.84 -35.10
C LYS A 137 -23.36 -17.00 -35.46
N GLY A 138 -23.32 -15.70 -35.23
CA GLY A 138 -24.47 -14.81 -35.42
C GLY A 138 -25.53 -14.91 -34.32
N THR A 139 -25.50 -15.95 -33.49
CA THR A 139 -26.41 -16.19 -32.37
C THR A 139 -25.67 -16.34 -31.04
N ILE A 140 -26.37 -16.12 -29.94
CA ILE A 140 -25.90 -16.38 -28.58
C ILE A 140 -26.96 -17.19 -27.82
N GLU A 141 -26.50 -18.01 -26.88
CA GLU A 141 -27.40 -18.74 -25.99
C GLU A 141 -27.66 -17.93 -24.73
N ARG A 142 -28.93 -17.76 -24.39
CA ARG A 142 -29.37 -17.08 -23.18
C ARG A 142 -30.14 -18.06 -22.31
N ALA A 143 -29.74 -18.14 -21.05
CA ALA A 143 -30.49 -18.87 -20.03
C ALA A 143 -31.78 -18.12 -19.70
N GLU A 144 -32.93 -18.76 -19.94
CA GLU A 144 -34.24 -18.27 -19.56
C GLU A 144 -34.84 -19.23 -18.50
N LYS A 145 -35.30 -18.65 -17.39
CA LYS A 145 -36.04 -19.43 -16.39
C LYS A 145 -37.44 -19.71 -16.93
N TYR A 146 -37.87 -20.96 -16.83
CA TYR A 146 -39.24 -21.32 -17.11
C TYR A 146 -39.81 -22.13 -15.95
N THR A 147 -41.13 -22.12 -15.83
CA THR A 147 -41.84 -22.87 -14.82
C THR A 147 -42.68 -23.93 -15.52
N LYS A 148 -42.50 -25.19 -15.13
CA LYS A 148 -43.37 -26.28 -15.60
C LYS A 148 -44.16 -26.89 -14.46
N THR A 149 -45.28 -27.50 -14.80
CA THR A 149 -46.09 -28.27 -13.86
C THR A 149 -45.25 -29.40 -13.27
N CYS A 150 -45.32 -29.58 -11.95
CA CYS A 150 -44.63 -30.66 -11.27
C CYS A 150 -45.23 -32.00 -11.69
N GLU A 151 -44.50 -32.76 -12.49
CA GLU A 151 -44.91 -34.07 -13.02
C GLU A 151 -45.25 -35.04 -11.88
N THR A 152 -44.49 -35.00 -10.79
CA THR A 152 -44.62 -35.89 -9.63
C THR A 152 -45.96 -35.75 -8.90
N CYS A 153 -46.56 -34.55 -8.87
CA CYS A 153 -47.88 -34.33 -8.24
C CYS A 153 -48.96 -33.92 -9.25
N GLY A 154 -48.67 -33.92 -10.55
CA GLY A 154 -49.58 -33.43 -11.58
C GLY A 154 -50.04 -31.98 -11.36
N GLY A 155 -49.24 -31.15 -10.68
CA GLY A 155 -49.60 -29.76 -10.37
C GLY A 155 -50.40 -29.53 -9.08
N LYS A 156 -50.75 -30.60 -8.34
CA LYS A 156 -51.59 -30.49 -7.12
C LYS A 156 -50.82 -30.03 -5.88
N GLY A 157 -49.50 -30.03 -5.92
CA GLY A 157 -48.64 -29.65 -4.78
C GLY A 157 -48.56 -30.72 -3.67
N GLU A 158 -49.44 -31.72 -3.69
CA GLU A 158 -49.57 -32.74 -2.68
C GLU A 158 -49.67 -34.13 -3.30
N LEU A 159 -49.18 -35.15 -2.59
CA LEU A 159 -49.18 -36.55 -2.97
C LEU A 159 -50.07 -37.33 -2.00
N TYR A 160 -50.86 -38.25 -2.51
CA TYR A 160 -51.69 -39.13 -1.68
C TYR A 160 -50.80 -39.97 -0.74
N ASP A 161 -51.14 -39.99 0.55
CA ASP A 161 -50.35 -40.63 1.62
C ASP A 161 -51.15 -41.68 2.40
N GLY A 162 -52.33 -42.06 1.88
CA GLY A 162 -53.19 -43.09 2.46
C GLY A 162 -54.46 -42.55 3.10
N THR A 163 -55.31 -43.46 3.55
CA THR A 163 -56.55 -43.18 4.29
C THR A 163 -56.49 -43.85 5.65
N TYR A 164 -56.96 -43.17 6.68
CA TYR A 164 -57.09 -43.72 8.03
C TYR A 164 -58.49 -43.47 8.56
N THR A 165 -59.00 -44.41 9.35
CA THR A 165 -60.33 -44.33 9.95
C THR A 165 -60.22 -43.99 11.43
N THR A 166 -60.93 -42.95 11.87
CA THR A 166 -61.09 -42.62 13.29
C THR A 166 -62.50 -42.98 13.73
N GLN A 167 -62.64 -43.48 14.96
CA GLN A 167 -63.94 -43.62 15.60
C GLN A 167 -64.19 -42.36 16.42
N GLU A 168 -65.15 -41.55 15.99
CA GLU A 168 -65.57 -40.36 16.73
C GLU A 168 -66.87 -40.65 17.47
N LEU A 169 -66.97 -40.10 18.67
CA LEU A 169 -68.16 -40.18 19.51
C LEU A 169 -69.11 -39.06 19.08
N GLU A 170 -70.22 -39.42 18.45
CA GLU A 170 -71.26 -38.48 18.06
C GLU A 170 -72.42 -38.54 19.06
N TYR A 171 -72.80 -37.38 19.57
CA TYR A 171 -73.89 -37.22 20.53
C TYR A 171 -75.17 -36.91 19.76
N TYR A 172 -76.24 -37.64 20.04
CA TYR A 172 -77.56 -37.35 19.49
C TYR A 172 -78.63 -37.45 20.56
N ASN A 173 -79.66 -36.61 20.42
CA ASN A 173 -80.71 -36.50 21.42
C ASN A 173 -81.76 -37.60 21.21
N SER A 174 -82.02 -38.38 22.26
CA SER A 174 -83.09 -39.38 22.35
C SER A 174 -84.14 -38.87 23.35
N PRO A 175 -85.42 -39.30 23.28
CA PRO A 175 -86.47 -38.86 24.21
C PRO A 175 -86.16 -39.12 25.70
N GLU A 176 -85.25 -40.05 25.97
CA GLU A 176 -84.77 -40.47 27.29
C GLU A 176 -83.48 -39.74 27.74
N GLY A 177 -82.95 -38.80 26.94
CA GLY A 177 -81.70 -38.08 27.20
C GLY A 177 -80.67 -38.18 26.06
N VAL A 178 -79.50 -37.55 26.24
CA VAL A 178 -78.41 -37.56 25.24
C VAL A 178 -77.79 -38.96 25.18
N LYS A 179 -77.87 -39.63 24.02
CA LYS A 179 -77.20 -40.93 23.78
C LYS A 179 -75.99 -40.73 22.87
N THR A 180 -75.02 -41.62 23.00
CA THR A 180 -73.78 -41.59 22.20
C THR A 180 -73.69 -42.78 21.27
N ARG A 181 -73.13 -42.55 20.09
CA ARG A 181 -72.83 -43.57 19.09
C ARG A 181 -71.43 -43.33 18.54
N TYR A 182 -70.65 -44.40 18.37
CA TYR A 182 -69.40 -44.34 17.64
C TYR A 182 -69.69 -44.31 16.13
N VAL A 183 -69.14 -43.33 15.42
CA VAL A 183 -69.21 -43.25 13.97
C VAL A 183 -67.80 -43.32 13.41
N THR A 184 -67.57 -44.25 12.49
CA THR A 184 -66.30 -44.35 11.79
C THR A 184 -66.25 -43.32 10.66
N LYS A 185 -65.35 -42.35 10.76
CA LYS A 185 -65.06 -41.40 9.67
C LYS A 185 -63.75 -41.79 9.00
N THR A 186 -63.75 -41.79 7.67
CA THR A 186 -62.54 -42.05 6.87
C THR A 186 -61.90 -40.73 6.49
N HIS A 187 -60.68 -40.49 6.95
CA HIS A 187 -59.88 -39.32 6.61
C HIS A 187 -58.84 -39.69 5.57
N THR A 188 -58.71 -38.87 4.52
CA THR A 188 -57.65 -39.03 3.51
C THR A 188 -56.49 -38.12 3.86
N ARG A 189 -55.28 -38.69 3.95
CA ARG A 189 -54.05 -37.96 4.22
C ARG A 189 -53.31 -37.69 2.92
N TYR A 190 -52.89 -36.45 2.75
CA TYR A 190 -51.99 -36.03 1.68
C TYR A 190 -50.68 -35.50 2.30
N LYS A 191 -49.55 -35.79 1.67
CA LYS A 191 -48.25 -35.24 2.05
C LYS A 191 -47.78 -34.21 1.03
N THR A 192 -46.97 -33.26 1.48
CA THR A 192 -46.40 -32.24 0.60
C THR A 192 -45.52 -32.90 -0.47
N CYS A 193 -45.72 -32.51 -1.74
CA CYS A 193 -44.84 -32.97 -2.81
C CYS A 193 -43.44 -32.40 -2.60
N TYR A 194 -42.46 -33.28 -2.34
CA TYR A 194 -41.07 -32.90 -2.04
C TYR A 194 -40.38 -32.14 -3.19
N GLN A 195 -40.82 -32.35 -4.42
CA GLN A 195 -40.15 -31.79 -5.60
C GLN A 195 -40.60 -30.36 -5.95
N CYS A 196 -41.82 -29.98 -5.58
CA CYS A 196 -42.34 -28.62 -5.78
C CYS A 196 -42.67 -27.88 -4.48
N ASN A 197 -42.52 -28.56 -3.33
CA ASN A 197 -42.78 -28.03 -2.00
C ASN A 197 -44.15 -27.31 -1.90
N ARG A 198 -45.21 -28.00 -2.34
CA ARG A 198 -46.61 -27.53 -2.39
C ARG A 198 -46.97 -26.53 -3.50
N SER A 199 -46.00 -26.01 -4.25
CA SER A 199 -46.30 -25.03 -5.30
C SER A 199 -46.99 -25.61 -6.54
N GLY A 200 -46.93 -26.93 -6.73
CA GLY A 200 -47.39 -27.60 -7.96
C GLY A 200 -46.51 -27.31 -9.18
N LYS A 201 -45.41 -26.55 -9.02
CA LYS A 201 -44.58 -26.02 -10.10
C LYS A 201 -43.10 -26.24 -9.79
N VAL A 202 -42.29 -26.50 -10.82
CA VAL A 202 -40.83 -26.61 -10.70
C VAL A 202 -40.17 -25.64 -11.66
N GLU A 203 -39.14 -24.92 -11.17
CA GLU A 203 -38.34 -24.02 -12.00
C GLU A 203 -37.25 -24.81 -12.73
N GLY A 204 -37.10 -24.53 -14.02
CA GLY A 204 -36.02 -25.03 -14.85
C GLY A 204 -35.34 -23.89 -15.61
N ILE A 205 -34.15 -24.16 -16.11
CA ILE A 205 -33.44 -23.26 -17.03
C ILE A 205 -33.53 -23.90 -18.42
N LYS A 206 -34.03 -23.15 -19.40
CA LYS A 206 -33.91 -23.50 -20.82
C LYS A 206 -32.93 -22.51 -21.46
N TYR A 207 -32.13 -22.99 -22.39
CA TYR A 207 -31.26 -22.14 -23.18
C TYR A 207 -31.99 -21.77 -24.47
N VAL A 208 -32.25 -20.49 -24.66
CA VAL A 208 -32.87 -19.96 -25.87
C VAL A 208 -31.78 -19.38 -26.75
N THR A 209 -31.77 -19.77 -28.02
CA THR A 209 -30.88 -19.17 -29.01
C THR A 209 -31.50 -17.87 -29.49
N GLU A 210 -30.79 -16.76 -29.29
CA GLU A 210 -31.20 -15.45 -29.78
C GLU A 210 -30.17 -14.85 -30.74
N THR A 211 -30.62 -13.94 -31.60
CA THR A 211 -29.74 -13.20 -32.51
C THR A 211 -28.74 -12.38 -31.71
N CYS A 212 -27.45 -12.50 -32.03
CA CYS A 212 -26.40 -11.78 -31.32
C CYS A 212 -26.62 -10.26 -31.49
N PRO A 213 -26.79 -9.49 -30.41
CA PRO A 213 -27.13 -8.07 -30.50
C PRO A 213 -25.96 -7.21 -31.01
N THR A 214 -24.73 -7.73 -30.96
CA THR A 214 -23.53 -7.00 -31.37
C THR A 214 -23.28 -7.06 -32.88
N CYS A 215 -23.60 -8.18 -33.53
CA CYS A 215 -23.45 -8.34 -34.98
C CYS A 215 -24.78 -8.43 -35.73
N ILE A 216 -25.91 -8.39 -35.01
CA ILE A 216 -27.27 -8.45 -35.55
C ILE A 216 -27.43 -9.67 -36.48
N GLY A 217 -26.95 -10.83 -36.04
CA GLY A 217 -27.06 -12.08 -36.80
C GLY A 217 -25.97 -12.33 -37.84
N SER A 218 -25.18 -11.33 -38.24
CA SER A 218 -24.22 -11.47 -39.34
C SER A 218 -22.94 -12.24 -38.99
N GLY A 219 -22.67 -12.51 -37.71
CA GLY A 219 -21.45 -13.15 -37.22
C GLY A 219 -20.18 -12.29 -37.37
N ARG A 220 -20.26 -11.15 -38.05
CA ARG A 220 -19.13 -10.25 -38.31
C ARG A 220 -19.48 -8.83 -37.88
N VAL A 221 -18.49 -8.10 -37.39
CA VAL A 221 -18.63 -6.68 -37.03
C VAL A 221 -17.67 -5.85 -37.85
N THR A 222 -17.99 -4.58 -38.07
CA THR A 222 -17.07 -3.63 -38.70
C THR A 222 -15.75 -3.63 -37.94
N CYS A 223 -14.63 -3.71 -38.67
CA CYS A 223 -13.31 -3.75 -38.07
C CYS A 223 -13.07 -2.47 -37.24
N PRO A 224 -12.73 -2.56 -35.94
CA PRO A 224 -12.56 -1.37 -35.10
C PRO A 224 -11.32 -0.54 -35.48
N THR A 225 -10.30 -1.18 -36.05
CA THR A 225 -9.04 -0.54 -36.48
C THR A 225 -9.27 0.37 -37.68
N CYS A 226 -9.79 -0.16 -38.79
CA CYS A 226 -10.01 0.59 -40.03
C CYS A 226 -11.43 1.19 -40.19
N ILE A 227 -12.37 0.87 -39.30
CA ILE A 227 -13.81 1.26 -39.43
C ILE A 227 -14.43 0.83 -40.76
N GLY A 228 -13.90 -0.24 -41.36
CA GLY A 228 -14.42 -0.77 -42.62
C GLY A 228 -13.74 -0.23 -43.88
N ASP A 229 -12.76 0.68 -43.75
CA ASP A 229 -11.98 1.22 -44.87
C ASP A 229 -11.10 0.16 -45.55
N LYS A 230 -10.92 -1.02 -44.93
CA LYS A 230 -10.08 -2.16 -45.39
C LYS A 230 -8.58 -1.88 -45.44
N GLU A 231 -8.20 -0.61 -45.51
CA GLU A 231 -6.84 -0.16 -45.66
C GLU A 231 -6.44 0.71 -44.46
N LEU A 232 -5.13 0.77 -44.21
CA LEU A 232 -4.51 1.64 -43.22
C LEU A 232 -3.32 2.35 -43.88
N VAL A 233 -3.03 3.53 -43.40
CA VAL A 233 -1.82 4.27 -43.75
C VAL A 233 -0.74 3.81 -42.81
N ARG A 234 0.28 3.15 -43.34
CA ARG A 234 1.48 2.80 -42.58
C ARG A 234 2.53 3.87 -42.82
N PHE A 235 3.16 4.34 -41.75
CA PHE A 235 4.21 5.35 -41.84
C PHE A 235 5.18 5.25 -40.67
N TRP A 236 6.35 5.86 -40.83
CA TRP A 236 7.30 6.02 -39.75
C TRP A 236 6.94 7.26 -38.95
N LYS A 237 6.70 7.11 -37.65
CA LYS A 237 6.49 8.20 -36.72
C LYS A 237 7.78 8.47 -35.97
N LEU A 238 8.23 9.71 -36.03
CA LEU A 238 9.37 10.20 -35.26
C LEU A 238 8.82 10.88 -34.00
N SER A 239 9.18 10.33 -32.84
CA SER A 239 8.85 10.88 -31.54
C SER A 239 10.11 11.52 -30.95
N CYS A 240 10.03 12.80 -30.67
CA CYS A 240 11.09 13.62 -30.08
C CYS A 240 10.70 13.97 -28.65
N SER A 241 11.56 13.65 -27.69
CA SER A 241 11.42 14.04 -26.29
C SER A 241 12.58 14.96 -25.91
N HIS A 242 12.25 16.20 -25.60
CA HIS A 242 13.18 17.17 -25.07
C HIS A 242 13.03 17.22 -23.56
N TYR A 243 14.14 17.08 -22.86
CA TYR A 243 14.17 17.22 -21.41
C TYR A 243 15.51 17.79 -20.97
N PHE A 244 15.56 18.41 -19.80
CA PHE A 244 16.83 18.83 -19.21
C PHE A 244 17.08 18.14 -17.87
N LYS A 245 18.37 17.93 -17.56
CA LYS A 245 18.82 17.50 -16.23
C LYS A 245 19.81 18.50 -15.68
N THR A 246 19.89 18.57 -14.36
CA THR A 246 20.88 19.39 -13.66
C THR A 246 21.74 18.48 -12.80
N HIS A 247 23.06 18.53 -13.00
CA HIS A 247 24.02 17.88 -12.11
C HIS A 247 24.71 18.95 -11.28
N VAL A 248 25.01 18.61 -10.03
CA VAL A 248 25.59 19.55 -9.05
C VAL A 248 26.82 18.91 -8.43
N ASP A 249 27.84 19.73 -8.24
CA ASP A 249 29.02 19.40 -7.45
C ASP A 249 29.36 20.58 -6.54
N TYR A 250 30.13 20.31 -5.49
CA TYR A 250 30.46 21.31 -4.47
C TYR A 250 31.95 21.31 -4.19
N CYS A 251 32.48 22.49 -3.88
CA CYS A 251 33.80 22.66 -3.32
C CYS A 251 33.63 23.21 -1.90
N PHE A 252 34.11 22.43 -0.93
CA PHE A 252 34.06 22.77 0.48
C PHE A 252 35.44 23.19 0.98
N PRO A 253 35.50 24.06 2.01
CA PRO A 253 36.72 24.39 2.73
C PRO A 253 37.40 23.14 3.31
N SER A 254 38.73 23.12 3.34
CA SER A 254 39.53 22.00 3.86
C SER A 254 39.33 21.72 5.35
N GLN A 255 38.81 22.69 6.10
CA GLN A 255 38.53 22.57 7.54
C GLN A 255 37.32 21.66 7.83
N ILE A 256 36.51 21.37 6.81
CA ILE A 256 35.37 20.47 6.94
C ILE A 256 35.82 19.04 6.64
N PRO A 257 35.62 18.09 7.57
CA PRO A 257 35.95 16.69 7.34
C PRO A 257 35.22 16.11 6.14
N SER A 258 35.94 15.36 5.30
CA SER A 258 35.39 14.81 4.05
C SER A 258 34.17 13.90 4.25
N ASP A 259 34.06 13.23 5.39
CA ASP A 259 32.95 12.36 5.77
C ASP A 259 31.70 13.14 6.24
N GLU A 260 31.86 14.40 6.61
CA GLU A 260 30.75 15.29 6.96
C GLU A 260 30.13 15.97 5.73
N VAL A 261 30.91 16.18 4.67
CA VAL A 261 30.47 16.87 3.44
C VAL A 261 29.14 16.31 2.89
N PRO A 262 28.93 14.99 2.73
CA PRO A 262 27.65 14.47 2.24
C PRO A 262 26.46 14.77 3.15
N LYS A 263 26.69 14.90 4.47
CA LYS A 263 25.65 15.24 5.44
C LYS A 263 25.31 16.73 5.37
N ILE A 264 26.31 17.60 5.17
CA ILE A 264 26.11 19.04 4.99
C ILE A 264 25.34 19.33 3.70
N ILE A 265 25.68 18.66 2.60
CA ILE A 265 24.99 18.85 1.31
C ILE A 265 23.48 18.63 1.43
N LYS A 266 23.04 17.66 2.26
CA LYS A 266 21.61 17.38 2.51
C LYS A 266 20.89 18.51 3.24
N LEU A 267 21.62 19.39 3.93
CA LEU A 267 21.06 20.53 4.67
C LEU A 267 20.95 21.79 3.80
N PHE A 268 21.56 21.80 2.62
CA PHE A 268 21.36 22.85 1.64
C PHE A 268 19.99 22.72 0.99
N ASN A 269 19.32 23.84 0.83
CA ASN A 269 17.99 23.92 0.25
C ASN A 269 17.88 25.14 -0.68
N ASN A 270 16.71 25.35 -1.29
CA ASN A 270 16.50 26.48 -2.19
C ASN A 270 16.63 27.85 -1.50
N SER A 271 16.58 27.91 -0.16
CA SER A 271 16.77 29.14 0.61
C SER A 271 18.23 29.41 0.96
N THR A 272 19.19 28.56 0.56
CA THR A 272 20.61 28.86 0.71
C THR A 272 20.96 30.03 -0.22
N PRO A 273 21.63 31.09 0.28
CA PRO A 273 21.86 32.32 -0.47
C PRO A 273 23.02 32.19 -1.47
N TRP A 274 22.80 31.39 -2.51
CA TRP A 274 23.77 31.22 -3.60
C TRP A 274 23.78 32.45 -4.51
N GLN A 275 24.96 33.02 -4.72
CA GLN A 275 25.19 34.08 -5.70
C GLN A 275 25.89 33.49 -6.93
N VAL A 276 25.33 33.72 -8.12
CA VAL A 276 25.97 33.28 -9.38
C VAL A 276 27.15 34.21 -9.66
N ILE A 277 28.35 33.64 -9.68
CA ILE A 277 29.60 34.38 -9.90
C ILE A 277 30.15 34.18 -11.32
N GLU A 278 29.87 33.03 -11.93
CA GLU A 278 30.26 32.75 -13.31
C GLU A 278 29.18 31.91 -14.00
N LYS A 279 28.96 32.22 -15.28
CA LYS A 279 27.98 31.56 -16.14
C LYS A 279 28.57 31.34 -17.52
N LEU A 280 28.58 30.09 -17.97
CA LEU A 280 29.18 29.68 -19.24
C LEU A 280 28.13 28.89 -20.03
N ASN A 281 27.82 29.39 -21.24
CA ASN A 281 27.02 28.64 -22.21
C ASN A 281 27.97 27.76 -23.01
N ILE A 282 27.64 26.47 -23.11
CA ILE A 282 28.50 25.47 -23.74
C ILE A 282 27.68 24.78 -24.83
N ASP A 283 28.07 24.98 -26.07
CA ASP A 283 27.43 24.33 -27.21
C ASP A 283 27.79 22.84 -27.23
N LYS A 284 26.75 22.00 -27.23
CA LYS A 284 26.90 20.54 -27.15
C LYS A 284 27.87 20.15 -26.04
N GLU A 285 28.94 19.44 -26.35
CA GLU A 285 29.94 18.92 -25.40
C GLU A 285 31.32 19.58 -25.55
N ASN A 286 31.37 20.81 -26.07
CA ASN A 286 32.63 21.52 -26.31
C ASN A 286 33.23 22.13 -25.02
N PHE A 287 33.50 21.32 -24.00
CA PHE A 287 34.03 21.77 -22.70
C PHE A 287 35.48 22.27 -22.78
N ASP A 288 36.30 21.71 -23.66
CA ASP A 288 37.74 22.02 -23.78
C ASP A 288 38.01 23.48 -24.14
N LYS A 289 37.07 24.13 -24.84
CA LYS A 289 37.20 25.55 -25.24
C LYS A 289 37.07 26.53 -24.07
N ASN A 290 36.57 26.08 -22.92
CA ASN A 290 36.22 26.95 -21.80
C ASN A 290 37.28 27.00 -20.69
N ASP A 291 38.41 26.29 -20.88
CA ASP A 291 39.54 26.25 -19.94
C ASP A 291 39.09 26.09 -18.47
N LEU A 292 38.22 25.10 -18.24
CA LEU A 292 37.58 24.91 -16.94
C LEU A 292 38.60 24.54 -15.85
N ALA A 293 39.66 23.84 -16.23
CA ALA A 293 40.69 23.36 -15.31
C ALA A 293 41.61 24.47 -14.80
N SER A 294 41.80 25.57 -15.55
CA SER A 294 42.63 26.69 -15.11
C SER A 294 41.99 27.55 -14.02
N ARG A 295 40.69 27.35 -13.75
CA ARG A 295 39.96 28.10 -12.73
C ARG A 295 40.44 27.72 -11.32
N PRO A 296 41.00 28.66 -10.55
CA PRO A 296 41.44 28.37 -9.19
C PRO A 296 40.27 27.91 -8.32
N ILE A 297 40.54 27.04 -7.34
CA ILE A 297 39.59 26.54 -6.32
C ILE A 297 38.50 25.63 -6.90
N VAL A 298 37.74 26.11 -7.89
CA VAL A 298 36.60 25.43 -8.48
C VAL A 298 36.95 24.61 -9.72
N GLY A 299 38.14 24.76 -10.31
CA GLY A 299 38.48 24.12 -11.59
C GLY A 299 38.36 22.60 -11.56
N SER A 300 38.76 21.95 -10.46
CA SER A 300 38.59 20.51 -10.29
C SER A 300 37.12 20.08 -10.20
N MET A 301 36.25 20.91 -9.63
CA MET A 301 34.81 20.67 -9.55
C MET A 301 34.17 20.85 -10.93
N LEU A 302 34.50 21.95 -11.61
CA LEU A 302 33.98 22.25 -12.95
C LEU A 302 34.46 21.23 -13.99
N SER A 303 35.66 20.67 -13.86
CA SER A 303 36.14 19.62 -14.77
C SER A 303 35.50 18.25 -14.55
N ARG A 304 34.98 17.97 -13.33
CA ARG A 304 34.25 16.73 -13.04
C ARG A 304 32.80 16.75 -13.48
N LEU A 305 32.17 17.92 -13.54
CA LEU A 305 30.75 18.06 -13.90
C LEU A 305 30.39 17.51 -15.29
N PRO A 306 31.20 17.75 -16.36
CA PRO A 306 30.96 17.16 -17.68
C PRO A 306 30.88 15.62 -17.65
N ASN A 307 31.72 14.95 -16.85
CA ASN A 307 31.72 13.49 -16.74
C ASN A 307 30.46 12.93 -16.06
N ARG A 308 29.59 13.78 -15.52
CA ARG A 308 28.30 13.38 -14.92
C ARG A 308 27.13 13.49 -15.90
N ILE A 309 27.37 13.99 -17.12
CA ILE A 309 26.35 14.04 -18.17
C ILE A 309 26.00 12.61 -18.57
N ASP A 310 24.71 12.32 -18.61
CA ASP A 310 24.24 10.99 -19.01
C ASP A 310 24.28 10.88 -20.54
N HIS A 311 24.73 9.74 -21.06
CA HIS A 311 24.67 9.43 -22.50
C HIS A 311 23.76 8.22 -22.76
N PRO A 312 22.44 8.35 -22.58
CA PRO A 312 21.52 7.27 -22.91
C PRO A 312 21.48 7.02 -24.43
N SER A 313 21.18 5.79 -24.81
CA SER A 313 21.05 5.41 -26.23
C SER A 313 19.94 6.23 -26.92
N ASN A 314 20.20 6.68 -28.15
CA ASN A 314 19.32 7.54 -28.94
C ASN A 314 19.05 8.95 -28.39
N THR A 315 19.94 9.45 -27.52
CA THR A 315 19.86 10.81 -27.00
C THR A 315 21.11 11.61 -27.38
N VAL A 316 20.92 12.87 -27.72
CA VAL A 316 22.01 13.82 -27.99
C VAL A 316 21.91 15.01 -27.05
N VAL A 317 23.07 15.48 -26.60
CA VAL A 317 23.20 16.73 -25.85
C VAL A 317 23.13 17.90 -26.82
N CYS A 318 22.15 18.79 -26.61
CA CYS A 318 21.94 19.96 -27.47
C CYS A 318 22.88 21.10 -27.07
N PHE A 319 22.80 21.50 -25.81
CA PHE A 319 23.61 22.55 -25.21
C PHE A 319 23.62 22.37 -23.69
N ASN A 320 24.59 23.00 -23.06
CA ASN A 320 24.83 22.99 -21.64
C ASN A 320 24.91 24.43 -21.10
N LEU A 321 24.48 24.59 -19.86
CA LEU A 321 24.71 25.79 -19.09
C LEU A 321 25.44 25.42 -17.81
N LEU A 322 26.68 25.91 -17.68
CA LEU A 322 27.50 25.74 -16.49
C LEU A 322 27.43 27.02 -15.67
N GLU A 323 27.01 26.89 -14.41
CA GLU A 323 26.95 27.99 -13.44
C GLU A 323 27.84 27.65 -12.25
N ALA A 324 28.74 28.57 -11.91
CA ALA A 324 29.44 28.55 -10.64
C ALA A 324 28.76 29.54 -9.71
N CYS A 325 28.33 29.06 -8.54
CA CYS A 325 27.77 29.87 -7.49
C CYS A 325 28.69 29.89 -6.28
N GLU A 326 28.71 31.02 -5.59
CA GLU A 326 29.34 31.19 -4.28
C GLU A 326 28.25 31.32 -3.21
N CYS A 327 28.46 30.72 -2.05
CA CYS A 327 27.74 31.03 -0.83
C CYS A 327 28.73 31.53 0.19
N GLU A 328 28.49 32.72 0.72
CA GLU A 328 29.25 33.22 1.86
C GLU A 328 29.08 32.25 3.03
N ALA A 329 30.20 31.83 3.60
CA ALA A 329 30.20 30.96 4.75
C ALA A 329 31.42 31.19 5.63
N LYS A 330 31.24 30.96 6.93
CA LYS A 330 32.33 30.95 7.90
C LYS A 330 32.40 29.59 8.56
N THR A 331 33.59 29.02 8.63
CA THR A 331 33.84 27.77 9.33
C THR A 331 34.42 28.09 10.71
N VAL A 332 33.76 27.61 11.76
CA VAL A 332 34.21 27.82 13.14
C VAL A 332 34.59 26.49 13.74
N VAL A 333 35.85 26.38 14.17
CA VAL A 333 36.37 25.26 14.94
C VAL A 333 36.29 25.63 16.41
N TYR A 334 35.59 24.82 17.20
CA TYR A 334 35.36 25.07 18.62
C TYR A 334 35.57 23.80 19.44
N GLU A 335 35.80 23.97 20.73
CA GLU A 335 36.09 22.90 21.68
C GLU A 335 35.06 22.90 22.82
N VAL A 336 34.54 21.72 23.15
CA VAL A 336 33.67 21.47 24.30
C VAL A 336 34.12 20.17 24.95
N ASP A 337 34.27 20.14 26.27
CA ASP A 337 34.74 18.97 27.03
C ASP A 337 36.04 18.35 26.46
N ARG A 338 36.99 19.19 26.01
CA ARG A 338 38.27 18.81 25.37
C ARG A 338 38.15 18.09 24.02
N LYS A 339 36.96 18.03 23.43
CA LYS A 339 36.74 17.52 22.07
C LYS A 339 36.50 18.67 21.10
N ARG A 340 37.15 18.61 19.93
CA ARG A 340 37.00 19.61 18.87
C ARG A 340 35.86 19.25 17.93
N TYR A 341 35.15 20.28 17.49
CA TYR A 341 34.04 20.21 16.56
C TYR A 341 34.16 21.33 15.54
N THR A 342 33.50 21.14 14.41
CA THR A 342 33.44 22.12 13.33
C THR A 342 31.99 22.45 13.04
N CYS A 343 31.69 23.74 12.89
CA CYS A 343 30.39 24.19 12.40
C CYS A 343 30.54 25.21 11.28
N LEU A 344 29.46 25.39 10.55
CA LEU A 344 29.37 26.27 9.40
C LEU A 344 28.28 27.31 9.64
N LEU A 345 28.61 28.58 9.40
CA LEU A 345 27.69 29.70 9.43
C LEU A 345 27.45 30.15 8.00
N LEU A 346 26.24 29.98 7.48
CA LEU A 346 25.91 30.35 6.10
C LEU A 346 25.26 31.73 6.01
N GLY A 347 25.70 32.51 5.01
CA GLY A 347 25.15 33.82 4.64
C GLY A 347 25.36 34.91 5.70
N SER A 348 24.84 36.10 5.43
CA SER A 348 24.89 37.26 6.34
C SER A 348 24.13 37.02 7.67
N ASP A 349 23.06 36.23 7.61
CA ASP A 349 22.17 35.98 8.75
C ASP A 349 22.70 34.88 9.69
N TRP A 350 23.78 34.19 9.31
CA TRP A 350 24.39 33.09 10.05
C TRP A 350 23.42 31.95 10.34
N LYS A 351 23.03 31.21 9.30
CA LYS A 351 22.37 29.92 9.52
C LYS A 351 23.41 28.91 10.01
N LEU A 352 23.29 28.49 11.27
CA LEU A 352 24.17 27.50 11.89
C LEU A 352 23.89 26.10 11.33
N ILE A 353 24.94 25.45 10.83
CA ILE A 353 24.95 24.05 10.43
C ILE A 353 26.01 23.33 11.23
N THR A 354 25.60 22.27 11.93
CA THR A 354 26.49 21.35 12.65
C THR A 354 26.16 19.92 12.20
N VAL A 355 27.19 19.12 11.96
CA VAL A 355 27.04 17.69 11.63
C VAL A 355 27.48 16.85 12.82
N THR A 356 28.74 16.99 13.22
CA THR A 356 29.22 16.52 14.51
C THR A 356 29.15 17.64 15.53
N SER A 357 28.63 17.34 16.71
CA SER A 357 28.43 18.32 17.77
C SER A 357 28.34 17.63 19.13
N PRO A 358 28.48 18.38 20.24
CA PRO A 358 28.18 17.86 21.58
C PRO A 358 26.77 17.29 21.72
N VAL A 359 25.84 17.72 20.85
CA VAL A 359 24.46 17.23 20.83
C VAL A 359 24.37 15.87 20.14
N SER A 360 25.05 15.69 19.00
CA SER A 360 25.12 14.38 18.33
C SER A 360 25.81 13.34 19.20
N ASP A 361 26.90 13.72 19.89
CA ASP A 361 27.59 12.86 20.85
C ASP A 361 26.66 12.43 22.01
N HIS A 362 25.86 13.36 22.53
CA HIS A 362 24.88 13.04 23.56
C HIS A 362 23.79 12.08 23.04
N MET A 363 23.32 12.28 21.81
CA MET A 363 22.37 11.38 21.16
C MET A 363 22.97 9.98 20.99
N ASP A 364 24.23 9.87 20.59
CA ASP A 364 24.92 8.59 20.43
C ASP A 364 25.10 7.86 21.77
N ASP A 365 25.45 8.57 22.86
CA ASP A 365 25.45 8.00 24.22
C ASP A 365 24.06 7.47 24.64
N LEU A 366 22.98 8.17 24.27
CA LEU A 366 21.63 7.66 24.50
C LEU A 366 21.34 6.41 23.67
N LYS A 367 21.80 6.34 22.40
CA LYS A 367 21.66 5.13 21.57
C LYS A 367 22.44 3.95 22.16
N ASP A 368 23.64 4.18 22.66
CA ASP A 368 24.43 3.15 23.34
C ASP A 368 23.72 2.65 24.61
N LYS A 369 23.09 3.54 25.37
CA LYS A 369 22.22 3.16 26.50
C LYS A 369 21.01 2.33 26.06
N VAL A 370 20.39 2.66 24.91
CA VAL A 370 19.29 1.83 24.35
C VAL A 370 19.80 0.43 24.05
N ASN A 371 20.94 0.31 23.36
CA ASN A 371 21.55 -0.98 23.01
C ASN A 371 21.92 -1.79 24.27
N HIS A 372 22.48 -1.13 25.28
CA HIS A 372 22.80 -1.74 26.57
C HIS A 372 21.55 -2.22 27.33
N TYR A 373 20.46 -1.45 27.34
CA TYR A 373 19.21 -1.92 27.95
C TYR A 373 18.56 -3.05 27.16
N CYS A 374 18.67 -3.05 25.83
CA CYS A 374 18.22 -4.15 24.97
C CYS A 374 18.99 -5.44 25.25
N SER A 375 20.32 -5.39 25.40
CA SER A 375 21.14 -6.59 25.70
C SER A 375 20.80 -7.19 27.07
N MET A 376 20.49 -6.35 28.07
CA MET A 376 20.00 -6.80 29.38
C MET A 376 18.51 -7.20 29.42
N ARG A 377 17.83 -7.26 28.26
CA ARG A 377 16.37 -7.54 28.16
C ARG A 377 15.49 -6.56 28.96
N ARG A 378 15.99 -5.36 29.27
CA ARG A 378 15.28 -4.29 29.99
C ARG A 378 14.54 -3.37 29.02
N PHE A 379 13.64 -3.96 28.22
CA PHE A 379 12.97 -3.27 27.11
C PHE A 379 12.18 -2.02 27.51
N GLY A 380 11.59 -1.97 28.71
CA GLY A 380 10.89 -0.77 29.20
C GLY A 380 11.83 0.43 29.38
N LYS A 381 13.05 0.21 29.87
CA LYS A 381 14.08 1.26 29.99
C LYS A 381 14.60 1.64 28.60
N ALA A 382 14.90 0.66 27.75
CA ALA A 382 15.34 0.88 26.38
C ALA A 382 14.36 1.78 25.62
N TRP A 383 13.06 1.46 25.67
CA TRP A 383 12.02 2.27 25.03
C TRP A 383 11.95 3.70 25.59
N SER A 384 12.03 3.87 26.91
CA SER A 384 12.00 5.22 27.51
C SER A 384 13.18 6.10 27.10
N VAL A 385 14.36 5.51 26.87
CA VAL A 385 15.54 6.23 26.38
C VAL A 385 15.41 6.47 24.88
N LEU A 386 14.93 5.50 24.11
CA LEU A 386 14.70 5.64 22.67
C LEU A 386 13.67 6.73 22.36
N GLN A 387 12.65 6.92 23.21
CA GLN A 387 11.75 8.06 23.11
C GLN A 387 12.46 9.40 23.22
N LYS A 388 13.52 9.49 24.06
CA LYS A 388 14.34 10.71 24.12
C LYS A 388 15.16 10.88 22.86
N VAL A 389 15.73 9.80 22.33
CA VAL A 389 16.47 9.82 21.04
C VAL A 389 15.57 10.29 19.90
N ASN A 390 14.32 9.84 19.84
CA ASN A 390 13.37 10.23 18.78
C ASN A 390 12.90 11.68 18.85
N LYS A 391 13.21 12.41 19.93
CA LYS A 391 12.99 13.86 20.02
C LYS A 391 14.10 14.68 19.35
N PHE A 392 15.25 14.08 19.07
CA PHE A 392 16.34 14.76 18.39
C PHE A 392 16.00 14.94 16.91
N PRO A 393 16.24 16.13 16.32
CA PRO A 393 16.02 16.37 14.88
C PRO A 393 16.81 15.42 13.98
N GLN A 394 17.93 14.88 14.47
CA GLN A 394 18.76 13.92 13.72
C GLN A 394 18.21 12.48 13.76
N ALA A 395 17.13 12.20 14.50
CA ALA A 395 16.52 10.88 14.53
C ALA A 395 15.90 10.54 13.17
N GLY A 396 16.28 9.39 12.62
CA GLY A 396 15.85 8.95 11.31
C GLY A 396 14.84 7.82 11.35
N SER A 397 14.60 7.22 10.18
CA SER A 397 13.75 6.04 10.03
C SER A 397 14.27 4.82 10.79
N LYS A 398 15.59 4.72 11.02
CA LYS A 398 16.21 3.62 11.76
C LYS A 398 15.75 3.60 13.22
N GLU A 399 15.75 4.75 13.89
CA GLU A 399 15.31 4.87 15.28
C GLU A 399 13.80 4.69 15.43
N ALA A 400 13.02 5.17 14.45
CA ALA A 400 11.58 4.92 14.39
C ALA A 400 11.26 3.42 14.23
N TYR A 401 11.98 2.73 13.33
CA TYR A 401 11.84 1.28 13.14
C TYR A 401 12.24 0.49 14.38
N MET A 402 13.32 0.90 15.06
CA MET A 402 13.72 0.28 16.32
C MET A 402 12.66 0.45 17.41
N GLN A 403 11.96 1.59 17.44
CA GLN A 403 10.86 1.82 18.38
C GLN A 403 9.71 0.85 18.12
N GLU A 404 9.30 0.68 16.85
CA GLU A 404 8.25 -0.26 16.48
C GLU A 404 8.59 -1.71 16.90
N GLN A 405 9.82 -2.17 16.63
CA GLN A 405 10.26 -3.50 17.07
C GLN A 405 10.25 -3.67 18.60
N LEU A 406 10.67 -2.64 19.33
CA LEU A 406 10.62 -2.64 20.79
C LEU A 406 9.18 -2.73 21.28
N GLU A 407 8.28 -1.93 20.73
CA GLU A 407 6.86 -1.93 21.10
C GLU A 407 6.20 -3.28 20.82
N GLU A 408 6.50 -3.91 19.69
CA GLU A 408 6.02 -5.25 19.37
C GLU A 408 6.50 -6.28 20.40
N ARG A 409 7.80 -6.32 20.70
CA ARG A 409 8.37 -7.23 21.71
C ARG A 409 7.77 -7.00 23.09
N MET A 410 7.56 -5.74 23.45
CA MET A 410 6.95 -5.38 24.74
C MET A 410 5.47 -5.77 24.81
N SER A 411 4.75 -5.74 23.69
CA SER A 411 3.34 -6.16 23.62
C SER A 411 3.16 -7.67 23.81
N LEU A 412 4.19 -8.48 23.55
CA LEU A 412 4.16 -9.94 23.69
C LEU A 412 3.80 -10.38 25.11
N MET A 413 4.36 -9.73 26.14
CA MET A 413 4.07 -10.05 27.55
C MET A 413 2.63 -9.72 27.93
N ALA A 414 2.07 -8.63 27.39
CA ALA A 414 0.66 -8.31 27.59
C ALA A 414 -0.23 -9.33 26.88
N ARG A 415 0.11 -9.73 25.65
CA ARG A 415 -0.63 -10.75 24.88
C ARG A 415 -0.62 -12.09 25.60
N PHE A 416 0.51 -12.48 26.19
CA PHE A 416 0.61 -13.69 26.98
C PHE A 416 -0.33 -13.65 28.20
N GLY A 417 -0.33 -12.54 28.96
CA GLY A 417 -1.27 -12.35 30.07
C GLY A 417 -2.74 -12.40 29.64
N ALA A 418 -3.09 -11.77 28.51
CA ALA A 418 -4.45 -11.79 27.97
C ALA A 418 -4.89 -13.18 27.54
N ASN A 419 -4.04 -13.91 26.81
CA ASN A 419 -4.32 -15.27 26.36
C ASN A 419 -4.47 -16.23 27.54
N LEU A 420 -3.62 -16.11 28.56
CA LEU A 420 -3.74 -16.91 29.78
C LEU A 420 -5.07 -16.64 30.50
N ALA A 421 -5.47 -15.38 30.63
CA ALA A 421 -6.76 -15.03 31.21
C ALA A 421 -7.93 -15.64 30.44
N ILE A 422 -7.93 -15.53 29.11
CA ILE A 422 -8.98 -16.11 28.25
C ILE A 422 -9.08 -17.63 28.46
N VAL A 423 -7.95 -18.34 28.45
CA VAL A 423 -7.93 -19.80 28.65
C VAL A 423 -8.46 -20.17 30.04
N LEU A 424 -8.02 -19.47 31.09
CA LEU A 424 -8.51 -19.71 32.45
C LEU A 424 -10.01 -19.44 32.57
N CYS A 425 -10.51 -18.35 31.98
CA CYS A 425 -11.94 -18.04 31.97
C CYS A 425 -12.75 -19.10 31.20
N CYS A 426 -12.27 -19.57 30.05
CA CYS A 426 -12.91 -20.67 29.32
C CYS A 426 -13.05 -21.92 30.20
N ILE A 427 -11.99 -22.31 30.91
CA ILE A 427 -12.00 -23.51 31.77
C ILE A 427 -12.95 -23.33 32.96
N LEU A 428 -12.88 -22.18 33.64
CA LEU A 428 -13.66 -21.93 34.85
C LEU A 428 -15.16 -21.71 34.58
N LEU A 429 -15.51 -21.11 33.44
CA LEU A 429 -16.90 -20.75 33.12
C LEU A 429 -17.58 -21.74 32.16
N ALA A 430 -16.85 -22.70 31.58
CA ALA A 430 -17.45 -23.75 30.76
C ALA A 430 -18.59 -24.51 31.45
N PRO A 431 -18.48 -24.94 32.74
CA PRO A 431 -19.57 -25.61 33.43
C PRO A 431 -20.83 -24.74 33.56
N LEU A 432 -20.65 -23.44 33.82
CA LEU A 432 -21.78 -22.50 33.93
C LEU A 432 -22.46 -22.25 32.58
N ILE A 433 -21.68 -22.13 31.50
CA ILE A 433 -22.23 -21.98 30.14
C ILE A 433 -22.95 -23.26 29.74
N TYR A 434 -22.41 -24.42 30.10
CA TYR A 434 -23.05 -25.72 29.87
C TYR A 434 -24.41 -25.82 30.56
N THR A 435 -24.50 -25.51 31.86
CA THR A 435 -25.77 -25.56 32.60
C THR A 435 -26.81 -24.56 32.05
N LEU A 436 -26.36 -23.41 31.55
CA LEU A 436 -27.25 -22.47 30.84
C LEU A 436 -27.82 -23.08 29.55
N TYR A 437 -27.00 -23.79 28.78
CA TYR A 437 -27.48 -24.42 27.55
C TYR A 437 -28.35 -25.65 27.81
N GLU A 438 -28.02 -26.43 28.84
CA GLU A 438 -28.81 -27.58 29.29
C GLU A 438 -30.18 -27.17 29.86
N SER A 439 -30.27 -26.03 30.54
CA SER A 439 -31.54 -25.52 31.08
C SER A 439 -32.50 -24.95 30.02
N GLY A 440 -32.15 -25.06 28.74
CA GLY A 440 -33.02 -24.65 27.65
C GLY A 440 -33.04 -23.14 27.41
N PHE A 441 -31.91 -22.45 27.65
CA PHE A 441 -31.78 -21.01 27.42
C PHE A 441 -31.72 -20.66 25.92
N TYR A 442 -32.83 -20.84 25.23
CA TYR A 442 -33.01 -20.51 23.82
C TYR A 442 -34.40 -19.91 23.58
N ALA A 443 -34.54 -19.13 22.50
CA ALA A 443 -35.82 -18.54 22.17
C ALA A 443 -36.81 -19.63 21.70
N PRO A 444 -38.10 -19.58 22.09
CA PRO A 444 -39.07 -20.64 21.80
C PRO A 444 -39.23 -20.98 20.31
N TRP A 445 -38.99 -20.02 19.41
CA TRP A 445 -39.06 -20.26 17.97
C TRP A 445 -37.93 -21.16 17.44
N THR A 446 -36.92 -21.45 18.27
CA THR A 446 -35.80 -22.33 17.93
C THR A 446 -36.04 -23.79 18.35
N ASP A 447 -37.17 -24.11 18.98
CA ASP A 447 -37.47 -25.47 19.47
C ASP A 447 -37.35 -26.52 18.36
N TRP A 448 -37.87 -26.23 17.16
CA TRP A 448 -37.74 -27.12 15.99
C TRP A 448 -36.29 -27.34 15.52
N LEU A 449 -35.37 -26.42 15.83
CA LEU A 449 -33.95 -26.60 15.57
C LEU A 449 -33.30 -27.53 16.60
N ILE A 450 -33.80 -27.59 17.83
CA ILE A 450 -33.10 -28.27 18.93
C ILE A 450 -33.66 -29.68 19.17
N ASP A 451 -34.95 -29.90 18.94
CA ASP A 451 -35.75 -31.12 19.23
C ASP A 451 -35.28 -32.43 18.55
N LYS A 452 -34.28 -32.38 17.65
CA LYS A 452 -33.81 -33.57 16.89
C LYS A 452 -32.34 -33.94 17.08
N PHE A 453 -31.63 -33.32 18.01
CA PHE A 453 -30.21 -33.60 18.22
C PHE A 453 -29.92 -33.97 19.67
N ASP A 454 -29.58 -35.24 19.89
CA ASP A 454 -28.92 -35.67 21.12
C ASP A 454 -27.55 -34.98 21.20
N ASN A 455 -27.22 -34.40 22.37
CA ASN A 455 -26.00 -33.65 22.65
C ASN A 455 -25.86 -32.24 22.02
N THR A 456 -26.96 -31.57 21.65
CA THR A 456 -26.94 -30.16 21.18
C THR A 456 -26.16 -29.22 22.11
N SER A 457 -26.32 -29.36 23.42
CA SER A 457 -25.71 -28.46 24.43
C SER A 457 -24.18 -28.51 24.44
N ILE A 458 -23.58 -29.69 24.28
CA ILE A 458 -22.11 -29.85 24.21
C ILE A 458 -21.57 -29.21 22.92
N GLY A 459 -22.24 -29.44 21.78
CA GLY A 459 -21.85 -28.83 20.51
C GLY A 459 -21.93 -27.29 20.55
N MET A 460 -23.01 -26.76 21.13
CA MET A 460 -23.17 -25.31 21.33
C MET A 460 -22.10 -24.73 22.28
N LEU A 461 -21.78 -25.43 23.37
CA LEU A 461 -20.70 -25.04 24.29
C LEU A 461 -19.36 -24.95 23.55
N MET A 462 -18.99 -25.99 22.80
CA MET A 462 -17.73 -26.00 22.05
C MET A 462 -17.66 -24.85 21.04
N MET A 463 -18.72 -24.63 20.27
CA MET A 463 -18.76 -23.55 19.28
C MET A 463 -18.69 -22.17 19.93
N SER A 464 -19.39 -21.95 21.04
CA SER A 464 -19.33 -20.71 21.80
C SER A 464 -17.93 -20.46 22.36
N LEU A 465 -17.27 -21.47 22.94
CA LEU A 465 -15.91 -21.33 23.47
C LEU A 465 -14.89 -21.07 22.36
N ILE A 466 -14.99 -21.75 21.21
CA ILE A 466 -14.12 -21.51 20.05
C ILE A 466 -14.32 -20.07 19.55
N PHE A 467 -15.58 -19.63 19.40
CA PHE A 467 -15.91 -18.28 18.97
C PHE A 467 -15.35 -17.23 19.93
N VAL A 468 -15.56 -17.40 21.23
CA VAL A 468 -15.06 -16.49 22.27
C VAL A 468 -13.52 -16.44 22.25
N MET A 469 -12.85 -17.59 22.18
CA MET A 469 -11.40 -17.66 22.14
C MET A 469 -10.85 -16.96 20.89
N TYR A 470 -11.40 -17.26 19.71
CA TYR A 470 -10.98 -16.66 18.45
C TYR A 470 -11.17 -15.14 18.44
N CYS A 471 -12.35 -14.66 18.80
CA CYS A 471 -12.65 -13.22 18.80
C CYS A 471 -11.83 -12.47 19.84
N SER A 472 -11.70 -13.02 21.06
CA SER A 472 -10.91 -12.41 22.12
C SER A 472 -9.42 -12.33 21.76
N MET A 473 -8.84 -13.39 21.22
CA MET A 473 -7.44 -13.39 20.78
C MET A 473 -7.20 -12.41 19.63
N LYS A 474 -8.13 -12.35 18.66
CA LYS A 474 -8.04 -11.41 17.53
C LYS A 474 -8.12 -9.96 17.99
N ASP A 475 -9.02 -9.65 18.91
CA ASP A 475 -9.16 -8.31 19.49
C ASP A 475 -7.93 -7.92 20.31
N CYS A 476 -7.44 -8.82 21.18
CA CYS A 476 -6.21 -8.63 21.95
C CYS A 476 -4.99 -8.40 21.04
N LYS A 477 -4.90 -9.08 19.89
CA LYS A 477 -3.80 -8.84 18.94
C LYS A 477 -3.81 -7.40 18.39
N LYS A 478 -5.00 -6.86 18.14
CA LYS A 478 -5.22 -5.54 17.51
C LYS A 478 -5.16 -4.38 18.51
N ASN A 479 -5.81 -4.50 19.67
CA ASN A 479 -6.04 -3.37 20.57
C ASN A 479 -5.03 -3.28 21.72
N LEU A 480 -4.48 -4.41 22.15
CA LEU A 480 -3.58 -4.47 23.30
C LEU A 480 -2.25 -3.72 23.13
N PRO A 481 -1.61 -3.69 21.94
CA PRO A 481 -0.36 -2.96 21.74
C PRO A 481 -0.44 -1.49 22.14
N LYS A 482 -1.59 -0.82 21.91
CA LYS A 482 -1.78 0.63 22.15
C LYS A 482 -1.59 1.07 23.61
N PHE A 483 -1.81 0.17 24.56
CA PHE A 483 -1.74 0.49 26.00
C PHE A 483 -0.62 -0.28 26.72
N ALA A 484 -0.08 -1.35 26.11
CA ALA A 484 0.91 -2.22 26.71
C ALA A 484 2.29 -1.56 26.87
N TYR A 485 2.74 -0.74 25.90
CA TYR A 485 4.08 -0.14 25.96
C TYR A 485 4.22 1.03 26.95
N LYS A 486 3.12 1.65 27.38
CA LYS A 486 3.13 2.81 28.31
C LYS A 486 3.61 2.47 29.73
N VAL A 487 3.83 1.19 30.03
CA VAL A 487 4.28 0.73 31.35
C VAL A 487 5.65 0.11 31.22
N ALA A 488 6.61 0.48 32.06
CA ALA A 488 7.97 -0.07 31.97
C ALA A 488 8.12 -1.49 32.55
N SER A 489 7.32 -1.85 33.56
CA SER A 489 7.43 -3.13 34.27
C SER A 489 6.78 -4.29 33.50
N PRO A 490 7.50 -5.42 33.28
CA PRO A 490 6.93 -6.62 32.65
C PRO A 490 5.73 -7.19 33.40
N LEU A 491 5.80 -7.24 34.73
CA LEU A 491 4.71 -7.76 35.58
C LEU A 491 3.44 -6.92 35.42
N ARG A 492 3.57 -5.58 35.40
CA ARG A 492 2.42 -4.70 35.20
C ARG A 492 1.82 -4.83 33.80
N ARG A 493 2.63 -5.09 32.77
CA ARG A 493 2.13 -5.39 31.41
C ARG A 493 1.35 -6.68 31.37
N PHE A 494 1.86 -7.71 32.03
CA PHE A 494 1.19 -8.99 32.16
C PHE A 494 -0.16 -8.84 32.86
N ILE A 495 -0.20 -8.19 34.03
CA ILE A 495 -1.44 -7.95 34.80
C ILE A 495 -2.47 -7.16 33.98
N ARG A 496 -2.04 -6.10 33.28
CA ARG A 496 -2.94 -5.35 32.40
C ARG A 496 -3.47 -6.20 31.24
N GLY A 497 -2.60 -6.98 30.62
CA GLY A 497 -2.99 -7.97 29.61
C GLY A 497 -4.03 -8.93 30.15
N PHE A 498 -3.81 -9.46 31.34
CA PHE A 498 -4.71 -10.37 32.03
C PHE A 498 -6.10 -9.76 32.27
N ILE A 499 -6.17 -8.54 32.82
CA ILE A 499 -7.43 -7.81 33.03
C ILE A 499 -8.18 -7.59 31.72
N VAL A 500 -7.48 -7.14 30.66
CA VAL A 500 -8.10 -6.94 29.34
C VAL A 500 -8.59 -8.27 28.77
N GLY A 501 -7.86 -9.37 28.97
CA GLY A 501 -8.27 -10.71 28.57
C GLY A 501 -9.59 -11.13 29.24
N ILE A 502 -9.74 -10.91 30.56
CA ILE A 502 -10.99 -11.16 31.28
C ILE A 502 -12.13 -10.32 30.70
N TRP A 503 -11.89 -9.02 30.47
CA TRP A 503 -12.92 -8.12 29.98
C TRP A 503 -13.42 -8.50 28.58
N ASN A 504 -12.49 -8.83 27.67
CA ASN A 504 -12.83 -9.32 26.34
C ASN A 504 -13.57 -10.65 26.42
N PHE A 505 -13.15 -11.56 27.29
CA PHE A 505 -13.86 -12.83 27.50
C PHE A 505 -15.32 -12.58 27.92
N ILE A 506 -15.58 -11.69 28.88
CA ILE A 506 -16.94 -11.37 29.35
C ILE A 506 -17.81 -10.84 28.20
N ILE A 507 -17.30 -9.87 27.44
CA ILE A 507 -18.03 -9.25 26.32
C ILE A 507 -18.37 -10.30 25.25
N PHE A 508 -17.39 -11.08 24.81
CA PHE A 508 -17.62 -12.08 23.76
C PHE A 508 -18.45 -13.26 24.26
N THR A 509 -18.38 -13.61 25.54
CA THR A 509 -19.25 -14.64 26.13
C THR A 509 -20.70 -14.17 26.15
N ALA A 510 -20.97 -12.92 26.53
CA ALA A 510 -22.32 -12.35 26.45
C ALA A 510 -22.85 -12.36 25.00
N PHE A 511 -22.00 -12.04 24.02
CA PHE A 511 -22.37 -12.12 22.61
C PHE A 511 -22.62 -13.57 22.15
N ALA A 512 -21.79 -14.52 22.58
CA ALA A 512 -21.99 -15.93 22.26
C ALA A 512 -23.30 -16.48 22.85
N ILE A 513 -23.64 -16.10 24.09
CA ILE A 513 -24.92 -16.43 24.73
C ILE A 513 -26.08 -15.84 23.93
N LEU A 514 -25.98 -14.59 23.46
CA LEU A 514 -27.01 -13.97 22.62
C LEU A 514 -27.18 -14.69 21.27
N LEU A 515 -26.08 -15.08 20.62
CA LEU A 515 -26.13 -15.86 19.38
C LEU A 515 -26.79 -17.22 19.58
N THR A 516 -26.54 -17.85 20.73
CA THR A 516 -27.20 -19.10 21.12
C THR A 516 -28.67 -18.90 21.40
N TYR A 517 -29.05 -17.82 22.10
CA TYR A 517 -30.43 -17.49 22.37
C TYR A 517 -31.25 -17.33 21.09
N ILE A 518 -30.68 -16.69 20.06
CA ILE A 518 -31.29 -16.49 18.73
C ILE A 518 -31.14 -17.74 17.84
N GLY A 519 -30.57 -18.85 18.32
CA GLY A 519 -30.47 -20.11 17.58
C GLY A 519 -29.44 -20.13 16.44
N ILE A 520 -28.60 -19.09 16.30
CA ILE A 520 -27.57 -19.01 15.26
C ILE A 520 -26.48 -20.05 15.50
N THR A 521 -26.05 -20.24 16.74
CA THR A 521 -25.05 -21.27 17.08
C THR A 521 -25.60 -22.68 16.85
N ALA A 522 -26.86 -22.94 17.18
CA ALA A 522 -27.53 -24.22 16.91
C ALA A 522 -27.59 -24.51 15.39
N LEU A 523 -27.93 -23.50 14.57
CA LEU A 523 -27.90 -23.62 13.11
C LEU A 523 -26.48 -23.92 12.59
N ALA A 524 -25.47 -23.20 13.09
CA ALA A 524 -24.08 -23.43 12.71
C ALA A 524 -23.60 -24.85 13.09
N CYS A 525 -23.95 -25.35 14.28
CA CYS A 525 -23.69 -26.72 14.70
C CYS A 525 -24.30 -27.73 13.71
N LYS A 526 -25.56 -27.52 13.27
CA LYS A 526 -26.21 -28.41 12.28
C LYS A 526 -25.50 -28.41 10.93
N VAL A 527 -25.10 -27.24 10.44
CA VAL A 527 -24.36 -27.13 9.17
C VAL A 527 -23.03 -27.87 9.26
N LEU A 528 -22.30 -27.72 10.37
CA LEU A 528 -21.04 -28.42 10.59
C LEU A 528 -21.23 -29.94 10.70
N PHE A 529 -22.27 -30.40 11.41
CA PHE A 529 -22.56 -31.83 11.50
C PHE A 529 -22.98 -32.43 10.15
N LEU A 530 -23.78 -31.70 9.37
CA LEU A 530 -24.15 -32.10 8.01
C LEU A 530 -22.91 -32.20 7.11
N ALA A 531 -22.02 -31.21 7.18
CA ALA A 531 -20.76 -31.25 6.45
C ALA A 531 -19.88 -32.44 6.88
N PHE A 532 -19.77 -32.70 8.19
CA PHE A 532 -19.02 -33.83 8.72
C PHE A 532 -19.60 -35.18 8.29
N THR A 533 -20.92 -35.34 8.32
CA THR A 533 -21.59 -36.57 7.85
C THR A 533 -21.39 -36.78 6.35
N ILE A 534 -21.46 -35.73 5.53
CA ILE A 534 -21.12 -35.82 4.09
C ILE A 534 -19.67 -36.26 3.90
N VAL A 535 -18.72 -35.67 4.63
CA VAL A 535 -17.30 -36.04 4.56
C VAL A 535 -17.10 -37.50 4.99
N MET A 536 -17.71 -37.95 6.08
CA MET A 536 -17.62 -39.33 6.55
C MET A 536 -18.23 -40.31 5.55
N MET A 537 -19.37 -39.98 4.91
CA MET A 537 -19.92 -40.80 3.83
C MET A 537 -18.95 -40.91 2.65
N ILE A 538 -18.34 -39.79 2.24
CA ILE A 538 -17.31 -39.79 1.18
C ILE A 538 -16.14 -40.70 1.57
N VAL A 539 -15.65 -40.59 2.81
CA VAL A 539 -14.54 -41.44 3.31
C VAL A 539 -14.94 -42.91 3.31
N ILE A 540 -16.13 -43.27 3.78
CA ILE A 540 -16.63 -44.65 3.77
C ILE A 540 -16.75 -45.19 2.34
N ILE A 541 -17.25 -44.39 1.40
CA ILE A 541 -17.33 -44.77 -0.02
C ILE A 541 -15.93 -45.00 -0.58
N ILE A 542 -14.97 -44.12 -0.29
CA ILE A 542 -13.59 -44.26 -0.75
C ILE A 542 -12.94 -45.51 -0.15
N VAL A 543 -13.05 -45.71 1.17
CA VAL A 543 -12.43 -46.86 1.86
C VAL A 543 -13.11 -48.17 1.48
N GLY A 544 -14.42 -48.20 1.24
CA GLY A 544 -15.14 -49.40 0.78
C GLY A 544 -14.98 -49.73 -0.70
N LEU A 545 -14.33 -48.86 -1.49
CA LEU A 545 -13.92 -49.12 -2.87
C LEU A 545 -12.50 -49.72 -2.96
N PHE A 546 -11.77 -49.78 -1.84
CA PHE A 546 -10.50 -50.51 -1.68
C PHE A 546 -10.74 -51.79 -0.89
#